data_AF-A0A0E3WSH4-F1
#
_entry.id   AF-A0A0E3WSH4-F1
#
_cell.length_a   1.000
_cell.length_b   1.000
_cell.length_c   1.000
_cell.angle_alpha   90.00
_cell.angle_beta   90.00
_cell.angle_gamma   90.00
#
_symmetry.space_group_name_H-M   'P 1'
#
loop_
_entity.id
_entity.type
_entity.pdbx_description
1 polymer ?
#
loop_
_entity_poly.entity_id
_entity_poly.type
_entity_poly.pdbx_seq_one_letter_code
_entity_poly.pdbx_strand_id
1 'polypeptide(L)'
;MKKPQQNTLQKTVNTFAAIAVLLSVLSITVSPALGSDDGSFLIPSRGYSVDYYRSYGEPTLRASITGDTEFERGEYADIHIKIANIGSIDGFKRLYANQNSIPASQEELIALAEMKEEKDCTTAKGIKANLTSESDYIHVEPTTSLQTADELETGHTQDLKFSIRIDSTAPAGEYELKLPVNYEYQHNALTETSKVVNLGIAGTGYTREYYTKNVVLPIHISIKKEPLFEISSVSGSLKQGSTNTINVTYTNTGETTAEDAEVRFVSLKPLSTSNTIVRLGTIGQGESRVASLEISADSEALVKNYSIDSEIKYVDDKGKTELSDNMKVDVPVEKAESKISTTVIIGILFALVFIYQIIKMLRNRKKNSENASGDEND
;
A
#
# COMPACT_ATOMS: atom_id res chain seq x y z
N MET A 1 -11.14 66.21 16.14
CA MET A 1 -9.84 66.34 15.43
C MET A 1 -9.29 64.95 15.15
N LYS A 2 -8.90 64.69 13.89
CA LYS A 2 -8.02 63.62 13.37
C LYS A 2 -8.35 62.13 13.67
N LYS A 3 -8.77 61.42 12.61
CA LYS A 3 -8.30 60.05 12.25
C LYS A 3 -6.79 60.11 11.89
N PRO A 4 -6.00 59.01 11.71
CA PRO A 4 -6.40 57.60 11.48
C PRO A 4 -5.50 56.49 12.13
N GLN A 5 -5.95 55.24 11.93
CA GLN A 5 -5.20 54.01 11.56
C GLN A 5 -3.95 53.53 12.34
N GLN A 6 -4.09 52.31 12.92
CA GLN A 6 -3.26 51.13 12.61
C GLN A 6 -4.01 49.85 13.10
N ASN A 7 -5.11 49.42 12.46
CA ASN A 7 -5.11 48.20 11.62
C ASN A 7 -3.75 47.94 10.95
N THR A 8 -3.17 46.74 10.93
CA THR A 8 -3.76 45.43 10.59
C THR A 8 -2.63 44.42 10.80
N LEU A 9 -2.83 43.31 11.51
CA LEU A 9 -2.09 42.05 11.33
C LEU A 9 -2.78 40.93 12.13
N GLN A 10 -4.05 40.69 11.83
CA GLN A 10 -4.75 39.47 12.25
C GLN A 10 -5.52 38.91 11.06
N LYS A 11 -4.78 38.72 9.96
CA LYS A 11 -5.24 38.07 8.73
C LYS A 11 -4.01 37.81 7.85
N THR A 12 -3.34 36.68 8.11
CA THR A 12 -2.57 35.85 7.14
C THR A 12 -1.72 34.84 7.93
N VAL A 13 -2.36 33.85 8.55
CA VAL A 13 -1.69 32.58 8.89
C VAL A 13 -2.66 31.47 8.52
N ASN A 14 -3.01 31.39 7.24
CA ASN A 14 -3.72 30.26 6.66
C ASN A 14 -3.28 30.03 5.20
N THR A 15 -1.96 30.14 4.99
CA THR A 15 -1.31 29.83 3.71
C THR A 15 0.07 29.22 3.99
N PHE A 16 0.16 28.17 4.82
CA PHE A 16 1.44 27.47 5.06
C PHE A 16 1.31 25.97 5.35
N ALA A 17 0.27 25.32 4.81
CA ALA A 17 0.08 23.87 4.97
C ALA A 17 -0.20 23.14 3.64
N ALA A 18 0.31 23.64 2.52
CA ALA A 18 0.04 23.06 1.20
C ALA A 18 1.27 22.95 0.27
N ILE A 19 2.49 23.06 0.78
CA ILE A 19 3.71 22.72 0.03
C ILE A 19 4.68 22.01 0.99
N ALA A 20 4.28 20.82 1.43
CA ALA A 20 5.11 19.90 2.21
C ALA A 20 5.13 18.48 1.59
N VAL A 21 4.81 18.37 0.29
CA VAL A 21 4.76 17.09 -0.46
C VAL A 21 5.59 17.16 -1.76
N LEU A 22 6.52 18.11 -1.88
CA LEU A 22 7.46 18.13 -3.01
C LEU A 22 8.91 18.24 -2.51
N LEU A 23 9.33 17.25 -1.72
CA LEU A 23 10.70 17.08 -1.24
C LEU A 23 11.02 15.58 -1.12
N SER A 24 11.37 14.94 -2.23
CA SER A 24 12.20 13.72 -2.20
C SER A 24 12.99 13.47 -3.50
N VAL A 25 13.10 14.47 -4.39
CA VAL A 25 14.02 14.42 -5.54
C VAL A 25 14.71 15.77 -5.64
N LEU A 26 15.85 15.93 -4.96
CA LEU A 26 17.05 16.64 -5.42
C LEU A 26 18.04 16.82 -4.24
N SER A 27 19.26 16.34 -4.45
CA SER A 27 20.51 16.93 -3.96
C SER A 27 20.76 16.92 -2.45
N ILE A 28 21.26 15.78 -1.94
CA ILE A 28 22.24 15.83 -0.84
C ILE A 28 23.60 16.12 -1.49
N THR A 29 23.88 17.38 -1.78
CA THR A 29 25.26 17.88 -1.82
C THR A 29 25.58 18.34 -0.41
N VAL A 30 26.21 17.49 0.39
CA VAL A 30 26.74 17.91 1.70
C VAL A 30 28.13 18.48 1.51
N SER A 31 28.24 19.77 1.72
CA SER A 31 29.39 20.49 2.27
C SER A 31 28.86 21.85 2.77
N PRO A 32 29.46 22.54 3.76
CA PRO A 32 30.62 22.19 4.60
C PRO A 32 30.39 22.45 6.11
N ALA A 33 31.29 21.97 6.99
CA ALA A 33 31.53 22.61 8.30
C ALA A 33 32.95 22.27 8.82
N LEU A 34 33.78 23.31 8.99
CA LEU A 34 35.05 23.28 9.69
C LEU A 34 34.82 23.25 11.22
N GLY A 35 35.66 22.49 11.92
CA GLY A 35 35.86 22.48 13.38
C GLY A 35 35.48 21.12 14.00
N SER A 36 36.33 20.38 14.70
CA SER A 36 37.63 20.66 15.30
C SER A 36 38.31 19.31 15.64
N ASP A 37 39.60 19.21 15.32
CA ASP A 37 40.62 18.31 15.89
C ASP A 37 40.25 16.83 16.05
N ASP A 38 40.26 16.10 14.94
CA ASP A 38 40.69 14.71 14.87
C ASP A 38 41.52 14.57 13.59
N GLY A 39 42.72 14.01 13.70
CA GLY A 39 43.76 13.99 12.67
C GLY A 39 43.24 13.68 11.26
N SER A 40 43.18 14.72 10.43
CA SER A 40 42.87 14.58 9.00
C SER A 40 44.03 13.80 8.36
N PHE A 41 43.85 12.49 8.19
CA PHE A 41 44.72 11.68 7.37
C PHE A 41 44.70 12.27 5.96
N LEU A 42 45.78 12.95 5.58
CA LEU A 42 45.98 13.36 4.20
C LEU A 42 46.03 12.08 3.37
N ILE A 43 45.08 11.86 2.45
CA ILE A 43 45.26 10.82 1.44
C ILE A 43 46.42 11.32 0.56
N PRO A 44 47.55 10.61 0.46
CA PRO A 44 48.67 11.06 -0.35
C PRO A 44 48.20 11.24 -1.80
N SER A 45 48.31 12.46 -2.32
CA SER A 45 47.95 12.73 -3.73
C SER A 45 48.96 12.09 -4.68
N ARG A 46 48.67 12.08 -5.99
CA ARG A 46 49.52 11.52 -7.07
C ARG A 46 51.00 11.97 -7.09
N GLY A 47 51.39 12.97 -6.30
CA GLY A 47 52.80 13.37 -6.13
C GLY A 47 53.61 12.47 -5.19
N TYR A 48 52.95 11.59 -4.44
CA TYR A 48 53.56 10.71 -3.44
C TYR A 48 53.34 9.23 -3.71
N SER A 49 52.63 8.88 -4.78
CA SER A 49 52.34 7.53 -5.20
C SER A 49 52.72 7.30 -6.67
N VAL A 50 52.88 6.04 -7.05
CA VAL A 50 53.24 5.60 -8.41
C VAL A 50 52.26 4.51 -8.83
N ASP A 51 51.81 4.59 -10.08
CA ASP A 51 50.89 3.63 -10.71
C ASP A 51 51.73 2.76 -11.66
N TYR A 52 51.99 1.52 -11.25
CA TYR A 52 52.73 0.51 -12.00
C TYR A 52 51.81 -0.33 -12.89
N TYR A 53 50.59 -0.63 -12.45
CA TYR A 53 49.66 -1.47 -13.16
C TYR A 53 48.26 -0.88 -13.15
N ARG A 54 47.63 -0.94 -14.32
CA ARG A 54 46.19 -0.71 -14.44
C ARG A 54 45.46 -2.02 -14.67
N SER A 55 44.51 -2.36 -13.80
CA SER A 55 43.54 -3.40 -14.07
C SER A 55 42.40 -2.90 -14.96
N TYR A 56 41.83 -3.82 -15.74
CA TYR A 56 40.59 -3.61 -16.49
C TYR A 56 39.60 -4.66 -16.05
N GLY A 57 38.53 -4.23 -15.42
CA GLY A 57 37.50 -5.07 -14.85
C GLY A 57 36.65 -4.26 -13.91
N GLU A 58 35.39 -4.63 -13.78
CA GLU A 58 34.47 -4.02 -12.83
C GLU A 58 33.50 -5.06 -12.28
N PRO A 59 32.93 -4.84 -11.08
CA PRO A 59 31.89 -5.72 -10.59
C PRO A 59 30.67 -5.63 -11.49
N THR A 60 30.05 -6.77 -11.73
CA THR A 60 28.80 -6.87 -12.48
C THR A 60 27.82 -7.67 -11.65
N LEU A 61 26.87 -6.97 -11.03
CA LEU A 61 25.88 -7.61 -10.16
C LEU A 61 24.66 -8.06 -10.96
N ARG A 62 24.18 -9.26 -10.67
CA ARG A 62 22.88 -9.78 -11.13
C ARG A 62 22.08 -10.27 -9.94
N ALA A 63 20.77 -10.18 -10.03
CA ALA A 63 19.87 -10.64 -8.97
C ALA A 63 18.79 -11.55 -9.57
N SER A 64 18.36 -12.53 -8.78
CA SER A 64 17.23 -13.41 -9.11
C SER A 64 16.53 -13.86 -7.83
N ILE A 65 15.23 -14.09 -7.91
CA ILE A 65 14.46 -14.67 -6.81
C ILE A 65 14.84 -16.14 -6.63
N THR A 66 14.93 -16.59 -5.38
CA THR A 66 15.08 -17.99 -5.01
C THR A 66 13.82 -18.46 -4.31
N GLY A 67 13.01 -19.27 -5.00
CA GLY A 67 11.77 -19.82 -4.45
C GLY A 67 10.60 -19.61 -5.40
N ASP A 68 9.40 -19.52 -4.83
CA ASP A 68 8.19 -19.22 -5.57
C ASP A 68 8.16 -17.74 -5.98
N THR A 69 7.71 -17.49 -7.19
CA THR A 69 7.53 -16.15 -7.76
C THR A 69 6.06 -15.81 -7.97
N GLU A 70 5.16 -16.77 -7.72
CA GLU A 70 3.72 -16.64 -7.94
C GLU A 70 2.97 -16.49 -6.60
N PHE A 71 2.33 -15.34 -6.40
CA PHE A 71 1.70 -14.95 -5.14
C PHE A 71 0.17 -14.80 -5.25
N GLU A 72 -0.51 -14.87 -4.10
CA GLU A 72 -1.96 -14.69 -3.96
C GLU A 72 -2.31 -13.25 -3.56
N ARG A 73 -3.55 -12.81 -3.84
CA ARG A 73 -3.98 -11.47 -3.41
C ARG A 73 -4.15 -11.46 -1.89
N GLY A 74 -3.82 -10.34 -1.26
CA GLY A 74 -3.86 -10.23 0.21
C GLY A 74 -2.71 -10.95 0.91
N GLU A 75 -1.82 -11.63 0.18
CA GLU A 75 -0.71 -12.39 0.76
C GLU A 75 0.33 -11.47 1.39
N TYR A 76 0.87 -11.90 2.52
CA TYR A 76 2.07 -11.36 3.14
C TYR A 76 3.17 -12.40 3.05
N ALA A 77 4.24 -12.09 2.31
CA ALA A 77 5.27 -13.06 1.96
C ALA A 77 6.69 -12.48 2.04
N ASP A 78 7.65 -13.38 2.25
CA ASP A 78 9.07 -13.07 2.22
C ASP A 78 9.67 -13.48 0.87
N ILE A 79 10.15 -12.51 0.10
CA ILE A 79 10.92 -12.74 -1.12
C ILE A 79 12.40 -12.90 -0.75
N HIS A 80 12.96 -14.04 -1.15
CA HIS A 80 14.39 -14.29 -1.08
C HIS A 80 15.03 -13.97 -2.43
N ILE A 81 15.95 -13.01 -2.47
CA ILE A 81 16.67 -12.59 -3.67
C ILE A 81 18.14 -12.95 -3.50
N LYS A 82 18.68 -13.72 -4.44
CA LYS A 82 20.11 -13.99 -4.52
C LYS A 82 20.77 -12.98 -5.44
N ILE A 83 21.73 -12.21 -4.92
CA ILE A 83 22.59 -11.33 -5.71
C ILE A 83 23.94 -12.00 -5.94
N ALA A 84 24.43 -11.99 -7.18
CA ALA A 84 25.67 -12.61 -7.60
C ALA A 84 26.56 -11.59 -8.30
N ASN A 85 27.86 -11.58 -7.96
CA ASN A 85 28.84 -10.81 -8.71
C ASN A 85 29.46 -11.69 -9.79
N ILE A 86 29.19 -11.34 -11.04
CA ILE A 86 29.71 -12.03 -12.23
C ILE A 86 30.73 -11.18 -12.99
N GLY A 87 31.29 -10.15 -12.33
CA GLY A 87 32.37 -9.34 -12.89
C GLY A 87 33.57 -10.21 -13.27
N SER A 88 34.40 -9.73 -14.18
CA SER A 88 35.64 -10.42 -14.56
C SER A 88 36.74 -9.40 -14.80
N ILE A 89 37.98 -9.85 -14.58
CA ILE A 89 39.15 -9.07 -14.92
C ILE A 89 39.48 -9.37 -16.39
N ASP A 90 39.37 -8.35 -17.24
CA ASP A 90 39.67 -8.41 -18.67
C ASP A 90 41.17 -8.40 -18.95
N GLY A 91 41.95 -7.81 -18.04
CA GLY A 91 43.41 -7.87 -18.09
C GLY A 91 44.12 -6.84 -17.23
N PHE A 92 45.44 -6.81 -17.37
CA PHE A 92 46.32 -5.86 -16.70
C PHE A 92 47.23 -5.20 -17.72
N LYS A 93 47.46 -3.90 -17.57
CA LYS A 93 48.44 -3.15 -18.36
C LYS A 93 49.52 -2.59 -17.44
N ARG A 94 50.75 -3.05 -17.67
CA ARG A 94 51.93 -2.44 -17.07
C ARG A 94 52.11 -1.03 -17.60
N LEU A 95 52.17 -0.05 -16.70
CA LEU A 95 52.48 1.34 -17.03
C LEU A 95 53.99 1.58 -16.94
N TYR A 96 54.48 2.52 -17.74
CA TYR A 96 55.86 2.97 -17.65
C TYR A 96 56.01 3.87 -16.42
N ALA A 97 56.39 3.25 -15.31
CA ALA A 97 56.73 3.91 -14.06
C ALA A 97 58.20 3.61 -13.72
N ASN A 98 58.95 4.65 -13.34
CA ASN A 98 60.31 4.53 -12.82
C ASN A 98 60.47 5.43 -11.59
N GLN A 99 60.60 4.81 -10.43
CA GLN A 99 60.99 5.49 -9.21
C GLN A 99 62.50 5.69 -9.22
N ASN A 100 62.93 6.88 -9.65
CA ASN A 100 64.33 7.30 -9.54
C ASN A 100 64.86 6.97 -8.14
N SER A 101 65.95 6.19 -8.08
CA SER A 101 66.64 5.73 -6.85
C SER A 101 66.24 4.34 -6.30
N ILE A 102 65.49 3.51 -7.03
CA ILE A 102 65.23 2.10 -6.68
C ILE A 102 65.89 1.16 -7.72
N PRO A 103 66.57 0.07 -7.32
CA PRO A 103 67.06 -0.94 -8.25
C PRO A 103 65.92 -1.57 -9.05
N ALA A 104 66.12 -1.83 -10.35
CA ALA A 104 65.09 -2.38 -11.23
C ALA A 104 64.49 -3.71 -10.74
N SER A 105 65.28 -4.56 -10.08
CA SER A 105 64.79 -5.83 -9.50
C SER A 105 63.81 -5.62 -8.34
N GLN A 106 64.03 -4.59 -7.53
CA GLN A 106 63.14 -4.25 -6.41
C GLN A 106 61.89 -3.52 -6.92
N GLU A 107 62.03 -2.67 -7.93
CA GLU A 107 60.91 -2.02 -8.60
C GLU A 107 59.94 -3.03 -9.23
N GLU A 108 60.45 -4.10 -9.83
CA GLU A 108 59.60 -5.17 -10.37
C GLU A 108 58.82 -5.91 -9.26
N LEU A 109 59.42 -6.12 -8.08
CA LEU A 109 58.72 -6.73 -6.94
C LEU A 109 57.59 -5.83 -6.44
N ILE A 110 57.81 -4.52 -6.40
CA ILE A 110 56.79 -3.52 -6.04
C ILE A 110 55.66 -3.52 -7.06
N ALA A 111 55.99 -3.49 -8.36
CA ALA A 111 55.01 -3.53 -9.43
C ALA A 111 54.15 -4.80 -9.38
N LEU A 112 54.75 -5.97 -9.11
CA LEU A 112 54.02 -7.23 -8.95
C LEU A 112 53.13 -7.24 -7.71
N ALA A 113 53.55 -6.56 -6.64
CA ALA A 113 52.73 -6.42 -5.43
C ALA A 113 51.51 -5.51 -5.69
N GLU A 114 51.70 -4.37 -6.36
CA GLU A 114 50.59 -3.50 -6.78
C GLU A 114 49.62 -4.23 -7.72
N MET A 115 50.12 -5.01 -8.69
CA MET A 115 49.27 -5.82 -9.57
C MET A 115 48.36 -6.79 -8.79
N LYS A 116 48.77 -7.26 -7.60
CA LYS A 116 47.92 -8.10 -6.75
C LYS A 116 46.80 -7.29 -6.11
N GLU A 117 47.09 -6.08 -5.65
CA GLU A 117 46.08 -5.16 -5.10
C GLU A 117 45.08 -4.73 -6.17
N GLU A 118 45.54 -4.54 -7.41
CA GLU A 118 44.71 -4.24 -8.57
C GLU A 118 43.66 -5.33 -8.90
N LYS A 119 43.80 -6.55 -8.37
CA LYS A 119 42.81 -7.63 -8.60
C LYS A 119 41.46 -7.37 -7.94
N ASP A 120 41.43 -6.51 -6.93
CA ASP A 120 40.21 -6.18 -6.18
C ASP A 120 39.22 -5.32 -7.00
N CYS A 121 39.58 -4.91 -8.23
CA CYS A 121 38.74 -4.05 -9.07
C CYS A 121 37.40 -4.66 -9.48
N THR A 122 37.25 -5.98 -9.37
CA THR A 122 35.99 -6.68 -9.66
C THR A 122 35.15 -6.96 -8.41
N THR A 123 35.65 -6.63 -7.22
CA THR A 123 34.94 -6.87 -5.97
C THR A 123 34.06 -5.66 -5.61
N ALA A 124 32.77 -5.91 -5.41
CA ALA A 124 31.84 -4.90 -4.95
C ALA A 124 31.90 -4.78 -3.42
N LYS A 125 32.03 -3.57 -2.89
CA LYS A 125 32.12 -3.25 -1.46
C LYS A 125 30.99 -2.31 -1.05
N GLY A 126 30.54 -2.44 0.19
CA GLY A 126 29.49 -1.59 0.77
C GLY A 126 28.18 -1.63 0.00
N ILE A 127 27.75 -2.83 -0.41
CA ILE A 127 26.55 -3.03 -1.21
C ILE A 127 25.32 -2.63 -0.39
N LYS A 128 24.49 -1.76 -0.94
CA LYS A 128 23.20 -1.33 -0.41
C LYS A 128 22.14 -1.61 -1.47
N ALA A 129 21.26 -2.56 -1.19
CA ALA A 129 20.18 -2.97 -2.07
C ALA A 129 18.85 -2.54 -1.47
N ASN A 130 18.08 -1.72 -2.20
CA ASN A 130 16.79 -1.22 -1.75
C ASN A 130 15.69 -1.74 -2.69
N LEU A 131 14.80 -2.62 -2.22
CA LEU A 131 13.70 -3.13 -3.06
C LEU A 131 12.54 -2.13 -3.08
N THR A 132 12.05 -1.83 -4.28
CA THR A 132 10.97 -0.87 -4.51
C THR A 132 9.96 -1.42 -5.50
N SER A 133 8.70 -1.06 -5.29
CA SER A 133 7.58 -1.33 -6.20
C SER A 133 7.11 -0.01 -6.80
N GLU A 134 6.81 0.00 -8.10
CA GLU A 134 6.10 1.13 -8.75
C GLU A 134 4.59 0.90 -8.82
N SER A 135 4.12 -0.29 -8.43
CA SER A 135 2.71 -0.61 -8.38
C SER A 135 2.10 -0.17 -7.05
N ASP A 136 0.89 0.38 -7.11
CA ASP A 136 0.09 0.74 -5.92
C ASP A 136 -0.39 -0.50 -5.13
N TYR A 137 -0.32 -1.70 -5.72
CA TYR A 137 -0.86 -2.93 -5.13
C TYR A 137 0.17 -3.75 -4.36
N ILE A 138 1.46 -3.52 -4.58
CA ILE A 138 2.55 -4.31 -4.00
C ILE A 138 3.37 -3.41 -3.10
N HIS A 139 3.28 -3.66 -1.80
CA HIS A 139 3.91 -2.85 -0.76
C HIS A 139 5.13 -3.59 -0.23
N VAL A 140 6.30 -2.96 -0.26
CA VAL A 140 7.51 -3.50 0.37
C VAL A 140 7.59 -2.97 1.79
N GLU A 141 7.80 -3.86 2.75
CA GLU A 141 7.86 -3.48 4.16
C GLU A 141 9.09 -2.60 4.46
N PRO A 142 8.92 -1.42 5.07
CA PRO A 142 10.03 -0.49 5.33
C PRO A 142 11.14 -1.06 6.21
N THR A 143 10.85 -2.08 7.02
CA THR A 143 11.81 -2.74 7.91
C THR A 143 12.79 -3.64 7.16
N THR A 144 12.43 -4.11 5.97
CA THR A 144 13.24 -5.04 5.18
C THR A 144 13.63 -4.47 3.81
N SER A 145 13.09 -3.30 3.43
CA SER A 145 13.32 -2.66 2.14
C SER A 145 14.79 -2.40 1.82
N LEU A 146 15.63 -2.11 2.82
CA LEU A 146 17.07 -1.95 2.67
C LEU A 146 17.82 -3.16 3.24
N GLN A 147 18.60 -3.80 2.38
CA GLN A 147 19.55 -4.86 2.74
C GLN A 147 20.97 -4.42 2.41
N THR A 148 21.93 -4.78 3.25
CA THR A 148 23.34 -4.42 3.07
C THR A 148 24.25 -5.63 3.09
N ALA A 149 25.33 -5.58 2.31
CA ALA A 149 26.41 -6.55 2.36
C ALA A 149 27.76 -5.85 2.29
N ASP A 150 28.71 -6.26 3.13
CA ASP A 150 29.99 -5.59 3.26
C ASP A 150 30.84 -5.72 1.99
N GLU A 151 30.89 -6.93 1.43
CA GLU A 151 31.70 -7.25 0.26
C GLU A 151 31.10 -8.41 -0.51
N LEU A 152 31.23 -8.39 -1.83
CA LEU A 152 30.85 -9.49 -2.72
C LEU A 152 31.90 -9.67 -3.81
N GLU A 153 32.80 -10.62 -3.57
CA GLU A 153 33.81 -11.04 -4.52
C GLU A 153 33.20 -11.64 -5.79
N THR A 154 33.95 -11.56 -6.89
CA THR A 154 33.62 -12.23 -8.14
C THR A 154 33.36 -13.73 -7.94
N GLY A 155 32.28 -14.23 -8.54
CA GLY A 155 31.86 -15.64 -8.46
C GLY A 155 31.06 -15.99 -7.20
N HIS A 156 30.97 -15.09 -6.22
CA HIS A 156 30.21 -15.31 -4.99
C HIS A 156 28.78 -14.77 -5.08
N THR A 157 27.94 -15.24 -4.16
CA THR A 157 26.54 -14.85 -4.06
C THR A 157 26.19 -14.46 -2.63
N GLN A 158 25.29 -13.50 -2.47
CA GLN A 158 24.70 -13.10 -1.21
C GLN A 158 23.18 -13.27 -1.28
N ASP A 159 22.57 -13.75 -0.20
CA ASP A 159 21.12 -13.84 -0.06
C ASP A 159 20.59 -12.59 0.65
N LEU A 160 19.52 -12.03 0.08
CA LEU A 160 18.81 -10.85 0.55
C LEU A 160 17.35 -11.25 0.81
N LYS A 161 16.76 -10.72 1.88
CA LYS A 161 15.38 -11.03 2.27
C LYS A 161 14.54 -9.76 2.34
N PHE A 162 13.42 -9.73 1.63
CA PHE A 162 12.48 -8.61 1.60
C PHE A 162 11.08 -9.12 1.90
N SER A 163 10.37 -8.49 2.82
CA SER A 163 8.97 -8.79 3.10
C SER A 163 8.07 -7.89 2.27
N ILE A 164 7.06 -8.47 1.62
CA ILE A 164 6.09 -7.74 0.80
C ILE A 164 4.66 -8.07 1.24
N ARG A 165 3.75 -7.15 0.95
CA ARG A 165 2.31 -7.31 1.10
C ARG A 165 1.63 -7.00 -0.22
N ILE A 166 0.80 -7.92 -0.69
CA ILE A 166 -0.01 -7.76 -1.90
C ILE A 166 -1.42 -7.37 -1.46
N ASP A 167 -1.98 -6.33 -2.06
CA ASP A 167 -3.35 -5.93 -1.76
C ASP A 167 -4.37 -6.95 -2.28
N SER A 168 -5.48 -7.14 -1.57
CA SER A 168 -6.52 -8.12 -1.98
C SER A 168 -7.24 -7.75 -3.29
N THR A 169 -7.08 -6.50 -3.75
CA THR A 169 -7.64 -5.99 -5.01
C THR A 169 -6.64 -5.97 -6.16
N ALA A 170 -5.42 -6.48 -5.95
CA ALA A 170 -4.37 -6.48 -6.96
C ALA A 170 -4.79 -7.28 -8.21
N PRO A 171 -4.75 -6.69 -9.43
CA PRO A 171 -5.00 -7.43 -10.65
C PRO A 171 -4.04 -8.62 -10.81
N ALA A 172 -4.50 -9.70 -11.43
CA ALA A 172 -3.59 -10.81 -11.75
C ALA A 172 -2.64 -10.44 -12.90
N GLY A 173 -1.43 -10.99 -12.89
CA GLY A 173 -0.45 -10.79 -13.95
C GLY A 173 0.98 -10.67 -13.46
N GLU A 174 1.86 -10.24 -14.36
CA GLU A 174 3.29 -10.05 -14.10
C GLU A 174 3.57 -8.64 -13.61
N TYR A 175 4.38 -8.53 -12.57
CA TYR A 175 4.82 -7.28 -11.96
C TYR A 175 6.34 -7.23 -11.90
N GLU A 176 6.91 -6.09 -12.31
CA GLU A 176 8.34 -5.82 -12.21
C GLU A 176 8.61 -4.91 -11.01
N LEU A 177 9.28 -5.46 -10.01
CA LEU A 177 9.87 -4.72 -8.90
C LEU A 177 11.28 -4.26 -9.28
N LYS A 178 11.69 -3.12 -8.73
CA LYS A 178 13.02 -2.54 -8.97
C LYS A 178 13.88 -2.72 -7.73
N LEU A 179 15.07 -3.28 -7.92
CA LEU A 179 16.11 -3.37 -6.90
C LEU A 179 17.27 -2.42 -7.24
N PRO A 180 17.16 -1.12 -6.93
CA PRO A 180 18.31 -0.22 -6.86
C PRO A 180 19.41 -0.77 -5.95
N VAL A 181 20.61 -0.93 -6.51
CA VAL A 181 21.82 -1.35 -5.81
C VAL A 181 22.89 -0.28 -5.97
N ASN A 182 23.37 0.23 -4.85
CA ASN A 182 24.53 1.12 -4.77
C ASN A 182 25.69 0.34 -4.15
N TYR A 183 26.88 0.45 -4.75
CA TYR A 183 28.10 -0.14 -4.21
C TYR A 183 29.32 0.64 -4.67
N GLU A 184 30.44 0.40 -4.02
CA GLU A 184 31.73 0.95 -4.38
C GLU A 184 32.67 -0.17 -4.84
N TYR A 185 33.64 0.15 -5.67
CA TYR A 185 34.69 -0.78 -6.04
C TYR A 185 36.00 -0.03 -6.25
N GLN A 186 37.11 -0.75 -6.06
CA GLN A 186 38.44 -0.19 -6.24
C GLN A 186 38.68 0.03 -7.73
N HIS A 187 38.79 1.28 -8.16
CA HIS A 187 39.11 1.61 -9.54
C HIS A 187 40.61 1.51 -9.81
N ASN A 188 41.45 1.84 -8.82
CA ASN A 188 42.92 1.83 -8.94
C ASN A 188 43.58 1.69 -7.56
N ALA A 189 44.79 1.15 -7.53
CA ALA A 189 45.68 1.07 -6.38
C ALA A 189 47.07 1.57 -6.80
N LEU A 190 47.52 2.66 -6.17
CA LEU A 190 48.82 3.26 -6.46
C LEU A 190 49.79 2.94 -5.32
N THR A 191 50.99 2.45 -5.65
CA THR A 191 52.05 2.24 -4.66
C THR A 191 52.48 3.56 -4.02
N GLU A 192 52.43 3.64 -2.70
CA GLU A 192 52.96 4.77 -1.94
C GLU A 192 54.50 4.78 -1.95
N THR A 193 55.09 5.93 -2.25
CA THR A 193 56.55 6.10 -2.23
C THR A 193 57.03 6.41 -0.82
N SER A 194 58.34 6.27 -0.58
CA SER A 194 58.98 6.62 0.69
C SER A 194 58.78 8.09 1.11
N LYS A 195 58.32 8.96 0.20
CA LYS A 195 57.97 10.36 0.50
C LYS A 195 56.72 10.48 1.37
N VAL A 196 55.84 9.47 1.40
CA VAL A 196 54.63 9.45 2.27
C VAL A 196 55.01 9.38 3.74
N VAL A 197 56.09 8.64 4.08
CA VAL A 197 56.58 8.49 5.46
C VAL A 197 57.00 9.85 6.06
N ASN A 198 57.51 10.77 5.23
CA ASN A 198 57.89 12.12 5.67
C ASN A 198 56.71 13.01 6.05
N LEU A 199 55.47 12.61 5.72
CA LEU A 199 54.24 13.32 6.10
C LEU A 199 53.71 12.86 7.46
N GLY A 200 54.38 11.94 8.16
CA GLY A 200 53.90 11.38 9.42
C GLY A 200 52.69 10.45 9.29
N ILE A 201 52.35 10.08 8.04
CA ILE A 201 51.24 9.19 7.69
C ILE A 201 51.81 7.77 7.67
N ALA A 202 51.34 6.91 8.57
CA ALA A 202 51.71 5.50 8.62
C ALA A 202 50.54 4.62 8.16
N GLY A 203 50.84 3.64 7.31
CA GLY A 203 49.88 2.66 6.77
C GLY A 203 49.15 3.22 5.55
N THR A 204 49.35 2.69 4.35
CA THR A 204 48.91 1.34 3.97
C THR A 204 49.73 0.74 2.83
N GLY A 205 50.80 1.39 2.40
CA GLY A 205 51.63 0.96 1.27
C GLY A 205 51.00 1.25 -0.09
N TYR A 206 49.68 1.49 -0.14
CA TYR A 206 48.92 1.76 -1.35
C TYR A 206 47.83 2.82 -1.13
N THR A 207 47.79 3.81 -2.01
CA THR A 207 46.66 4.73 -2.13
C THR A 207 45.60 4.13 -3.05
N ARG A 208 44.37 3.92 -2.56
CA ARG A 208 43.28 3.32 -3.35
C ARG A 208 42.30 4.39 -3.83
N GLU A 209 41.95 4.36 -5.11
CA GLU A 209 40.89 5.18 -5.70
C GLU A 209 39.62 4.32 -5.83
N TYR A 210 38.50 4.78 -5.27
CA TYR A 210 37.22 4.07 -5.31
C TYR A 210 36.20 4.82 -6.16
N TYR A 211 35.40 4.09 -6.93
CA TYR A 211 34.24 4.61 -7.65
C TYR A 211 32.95 4.03 -7.10
N THR A 212 31.92 4.87 -7.00
CA THR A 212 30.56 4.45 -6.68
C THR A 212 29.80 4.12 -7.96
N LYS A 213 29.11 2.98 -7.97
CA LYS A 213 28.25 2.54 -9.07
C LYS A 213 26.83 2.33 -8.57
N ASN A 214 25.87 2.78 -9.37
CA ASN A 214 24.45 2.62 -9.12
C ASN A 214 23.85 1.82 -10.28
N VAL A 215 23.20 0.70 -9.96
CA VAL A 215 22.50 -0.13 -10.93
C VAL A 215 21.10 -0.42 -10.43
N VAL A 216 20.15 -0.64 -11.34
CA VAL A 216 18.80 -1.08 -10.98
C VAL A 216 18.60 -2.45 -11.57
N LEU A 217 18.34 -3.45 -10.73
CA LEU A 217 18.13 -4.83 -11.15
C LEU A 217 16.62 -5.13 -11.16
N PRO A 218 16.06 -5.61 -12.28
CA PRO A 218 14.64 -5.93 -12.37
C PRO A 218 14.33 -7.27 -11.70
N ILE A 219 13.27 -7.31 -10.90
CA ILE A 219 12.82 -8.47 -10.14
C ILE A 219 11.37 -8.74 -10.53
N HIS A 220 11.12 -9.88 -11.18
CA HIS A 220 9.80 -10.22 -11.70
C HIS A 220 9.06 -11.15 -10.74
N ILE A 221 7.81 -10.82 -10.43
CA ILE A 221 6.88 -11.65 -9.67
C ILE A 221 5.54 -11.69 -10.39
N SER A 222 4.75 -12.73 -10.14
CA SER A 222 3.41 -12.87 -10.71
C SER A 222 2.36 -12.96 -9.61
N ILE A 223 1.18 -12.41 -9.87
CA ILE A 223 -0.01 -12.55 -9.03
C ILE A 223 -0.95 -13.54 -9.70
N LYS A 224 -1.39 -14.56 -8.95
CA LYS A 224 -2.30 -15.61 -9.42
C LYS A 224 -3.60 -15.02 -9.94
N LYS A 225 -4.12 -15.66 -10.98
CA LYS A 225 -5.49 -15.41 -11.44
C LYS A 225 -6.46 -16.11 -10.51
N GLU A 226 -7.45 -15.38 -10.05
CA GLU A 226 -8.47 -15.89 -9.13
C GLU A 226 -9.80 -15.14 -9.33
N PRO A 227 -10.92 -15.71 -8.90
CA PRO A 227 -12.18 -14.98 -8.86
C PRO A 227 -12.13 -13.89 -7.80
N LEU A 228 -12.62 -12.71 -8.15
CA LEU A 228 -12.79 -11.58 -7.23
C LEU A 228 -14.24 -11.15 -7.29
N PHE A 229 -14.88 -10.94 -6.15
CA PHE A 229 -16.30 -10.60 -6.10
C PHE A 229 -16.54 -9.21 -5.57
N GLU A 230 -17.53 -8.55 -6.16
CA GLU A 230 -18.07 -7.30 -5.65
C GLU A 230 -19.60 -7.33 -5.63
N ILE A 231 -20.19 -6.52 -4.75
CA ILE A 231 -21.63 -6.27 -4.75
C ILE A 231 -21.91 -5.15 -5.76
N SER A 232 -22.50 -5.50 -6.90
CA SER A 232 -22.81 -4.54 -7.97
C SER A 232 -24.17 -3.85 -7.78
N SER A 233 -25.12 -4.49 -7.09
CA SER A 233 -26.39 -3.86 -6.72
C SER A 233 -27.08 -4.54 -5.54
N VAL A 234 -27.83 -3.74 -4.78
CA VAL A 234 -28.76 -4.22 -3.75
C VAL A 234 -30.13 -3.61 -4.04
N SER A 235 -31.17 -4.44 -4.08
CA SER A 235 -32.54 -3.99 -4.35
C SER A 235 -33.55 -4.60 -3.38
N GLY A 236 -34.58 -3.82 -3.06
CA GLY A 236 -35.54 -4.12 -1.99
C GLY A 236 -35.42 -3.09 -0.86
N SER A 237 -36.47 -2.99 -0.05
CA SER A 237 -36.46 -2.15 1.16
C SER A 237 -37.07 -2.93 2.32
N LEU A 238 -36.58 -2.68 3.54
CA LEU A 238 -37.05 -3.35 4.73
C LEU A 238 -37.75 -2.33 5.63
N LYS A 239 -39.01 -2.56 6.01
CA LYS A 239 -39.70 -1.69 6.97
C LYS A 239 -39.50 -2.22 8.39
N GLN A 240 -39.48 -1.33 9.38
CA GLN A 240 -39.48 -1.69 10.80
C GLN A 240 -40.60 -2.69 11.12
N GLY A 241 -40.29 -3.74 11.88
CA GLY A 241 -41.26 -4.75 12.30
C GLY A 241 -41.84 -5.59 11.16
N SER A 242 -41.17 -5.64 10.00
CA SER A 242 -41.61 -6.40 8.84
C SER A 242 -40.51 -7.34 8.33
N THR A 243 -40.95 -8.32 7.54
CA THR A 243 -40.10 -9.23 6.78
C THR A 243 -40.23 -8.90 5.30
N ASN A 244 -39.11 -8.81 4.58
CA ASN A 244 -39.11 -8.63 3.14
C ASN A 244 -37.93 -9.36 2.49
N THR A 245 -37.99 -9.55 1.18
CA THR A 245 -36.88 -10.10 0.39
C THR A 245 -36.01 -8.97 -0.17
N ILE A 246 -34.69 -9.11 -0.01
CA ILE A 246 -33.68 -8.24 -0.60
C ILE A 246 -32.91 -9.06 -1.62
N ASN A 247 -32.69 -8.50 -2.81
CA ASN A 247 -31.89 -9.10 -3.85
C ASN A 247 -30.51 -8.45 -3.88
N VAL A 248 -29.47 -9.25 -3.73
CA VAL A 248 -28.07 -8.82 -3.78
C VAL A 248 -27.44 -9.40 -5.04
N THR A 249 -26.89 -8.54 -5.89
CA THR A 249 -26.20 -8.96 -7.11
C THR A 249 -24.70 -8.96 -6.85
N TYR A 250 -24.09 -10.12 -7.03
CA TYR A 250 -22.65 -10.31 -6.97
C TYR A 250 -22.09 -10.40 -8.39
N THR A 251 -21.01 -9.70 -8.66
CA THR A 251 -20.29 -9.76 -9.93
C THR A 251 -18.90 -10.33 -9.70
N ASN A 252 -18.47 -11.27 -10.53
CA ASN A 252 -17.09 -11.73 -10.54
C ASN A 252 -16.24 -10.78 -11.41
N THR A 253 -15.46 -9.92 -10.78
CA THR A 253 -14.51 -8.99 -11.42
C THR A 253 -13.11 -9.57 -11.56
N GLY A 254 -12.87 -10.78 -11.07
CA GLY A 254 -11.59 -11.50 -11.20
C GLY A 254 -11.37 -12.10 -12.59
N GLU A 255 -10.25 -12.81 -12.76
CA GLU A 255 -9.82 -13.32 -14.07
C GLU A 255 -10.17 -14.78 -14.33
N THR A 256 -10.67 -15.50 -13.34
CA THR A 256 -11.10 -16.91 -13.49
C THR A 256 -12.55 -17.10 -13.09
N THR A 257 -13.11 -18.23 -13.54
CA THR A 257 -14.50 -18.61 -13.23
C THR A 257 -14.56 -19.19 -11.83
N ALA A 258 -15.57 -18.78 -11.07
CA ALA A 258 -15.91 -19.40 -9.80
C ALA A 258 -16.97 -20.49 -10.02
N GLU A 259 -16.64 -21.73 -9.74
CA GLU A 259 -17.59 -22.83 -9.79
C GLU A 259 -18.28 -23.03 -8.43
N ASP A 260 -19.46 -23.64 -8.45
CA ASP A 260 -20.17 -24.05 -7.24
C ASP A 260 -20.39 -22.94 -6.19
N ALA A 261 -20.54 -21.68 -6.62
CA ALA A 261 -20.54 -20.55 -5.71
C ALA A 261 -21.80 -20.53 -4.83
N GLU A 262 -21.59 -20.31 -3.53
CA GLU A 262 -22.61 -20.18 -2.50
C GLU A 262 -22.29 -18.98 -1.62
N VAL A 263 -23.23 -18.07 -1.46
CA VAL A 263 -23.07 -16.92 -0.56
C VAL A 263 -23.66 -17.24 0.81
N ARG A 264 -22.90 -16.91 1.85
CA ARG A 264 -23.33 -16.94 3.24
C ARG A 264 -23.53 -15.52 3.74
N PHE A 265 -24.67 -15.24 4.35
CA PHE A 265 -25.01 -13.95 4.97
C PHE A 265 -25.01 -14.05 6.49
N VAL A 266 -24.38 -13.10 7.17
CA VAL A 266 -24.36 -13.00 8.62
C VAL A 266 -25.04 -11.69 9.04
N SER A 267 -26.25 -11.82 9.60
CA SER A 267 -27.02 -10.69 10.13
C SER A 267 -26.93 -10.61 11.65
N LEU A 268 -26.81 -9.40 12.19
CA LEU A 268 -26.88 -9.13 13.62
C LEU A 268 -28.16 -8.35 13.97
N LYS A 269 -28.60 -8.46 15.23
CA LYS A 269 -29.72 -7.67 15.75
C LYS A 269 -29.52 -6.17 15.45
N PRO A 270 -30.58 -5.43 15.07
CA PRO A 270 -32.00 -5.82 15.07
C PRO A 270 -32.47 -6.49 13.78
N LEU A 271 -31.56 -6.97 12.93
CA LEU A 271 -31.88 -7.75 11.74
C LEU A 271 -31.76 -9.25 12.01
N SER A 272 -32.60 -10.03 11.36
CA SER A 272 -32.52 -11.49 11.35
C SER A 272 -32.90 -12.04 9.99
N THR A 273 -32.27 -13.15 9.60
CA THR A 273 -32.58 -13.88 8.37
C THR A 273 -32.90 -15.34 8.66
N SER A 274 -33.85 -15.90 7.91
CA SER A 274 -34.21 -17.32 7.94
C SER A 274 -33.29 -18.17 7.06
N ASN A 275 -32.74 -17.59 5.98
CA ASN A 275 -31.90 -18.27 5.00
C ASN A 275 -30.51 -17.63 4.95
N THR A 276 -29.57 -18.21 5.70
CA THR A 276 -28.18 -17.74 5.79
C THR A 276 -27.36 -18.08 4.56
N ILE A 277 -27.73 -19.11 3.77
CA ILE A 277 -26.95 -19.59 2.63
C ILE A 277 -27.81 -19.59 1.36
N VAL A 278 -27.28 -19.03 0.27
CA VAL A 278 -27.94 -18.98 -1.05
C VAL A 278 -26.95 -19.46 -2.11
N ARG A 279 -27.40 -20.38 -2.97
CA ARG A 279 -26.59 -20.94 -4.05
C ARG A 279 -26.65 -20.06 -5.29
N LEU A 280 -25.49 -19.61 -5.76
CA LEU A 280 -25.32 -18.78 -6.96
C LEU A 280 -24.95 -19.61 -8.20
N GLY A 281 -24.35 -20.79 -7.99
CA GLY A 281 -23.88 -21.66 -9.07
C GLY A 281 -22.57 -21.16 -9.67
N THR A 282 -22.31 -21.44 -10.95
CA THR A 282 -21.10 -20.98 -11.62
C THR A 282 -21.21 -19.50 -11.98
N ILE A 283 -20.17 -18.71 -11.67
CA ILE A 283 -20.05 -17.28 -11.99
C ILE A 283 -18.79 -17.09 -12.85
N GLY A 284 -18.97 -16.92 -14.16
CA GLY A 284 -17.88 -16.65 -15.08
C GLY A 284 -17.23 -15.28 -14.85
N GLN A 285 -16.07 -15.05 -15.46
CA GLN A 285 -15.42 -13.74 -15.47
C GLN A 285 -16.38 -12.67 -16.03
N GLY A 286 -16.57 -11.58 -15.28
CA GLY A 286 -17.46 -10.47 -15.62
C GLY A 286 -18.96 -10.79 -15.50
N GLU A 287 -19.34 -12.02 -15.11
CA GLU A 287 -20.74 -12.39 -14.93
C GLU A 287 -21.28 -11.97 -13.56
N SER A 288 -22.59 -11.74 -13.52
CA SER A 288 -23.32 -11.46 -12.28
C SER A 288 -24.31 -12.57 -11.93
N ARG A 289 -24.53 -12.79 -10.63
CA ARG A 289 -25.58 -13.64 -10.08
C ARG A 289 -26.31 -12.93 -8.94
N VAL A 290 -27.59 -13.25 -8.78
CA VAL A 290 -28.45 -12.62 -7.79
C VAL A 290 -28.76 -13.62 -6.68
N ALA A 291 -28.51 -13.22 -5.42
CA ALA A 291 -28.99 -13.92 -4.23
C ALA A 291 -30.20 -13.19 -3.66
N SER A 292 -31.30 -13.93 -3.50
CA SER A 292 -32.50 -13.45 -2.81
C SER A 292 -32.47 -13.84 -1.34
N LEU A 293 -32.43 -12.84 -0.46
CA LEU A 293 -32.35 -12.99 0.98
C LEU A 293 -33.65 -12.54 1.63
N GLU A 294 -34.34 -13.44 2.33
CA GLU A 294 -35.45 -13.06 3.21
C GLU A 294 -34.91 -12.54 4.54
N ILE A 295 -35.28 -11.31 4.89
CA ILE A 295 -34.76 -10.62 6.06
C ILE A 295 -35.89 -9.93 6.82
N SER A 296 -35.78 -9.94 8.15
CA SER A 296 -36.72 -9.32 9.07
C SER A 296 -36.02 -8.24 9.89
N ALA A 297 -36.69 -7.11 10.08
CA ALA A 297 -36.27 -6.08 11.03
C ALA A 297 -37.19 -6.09 12.25
N ASP A 298 -36.59 -6.04 13.44
CA ASP A 298 -37.35 -5.89 14.68
C ASP A 298 -38.21 -4.60 14.65
N SER A 299 -39.33 -4.60 15.36
CA SER A 299 -40.21 -3.42 15.46
C SER A 299 -39.53 -2.21 16.11
N GLU A 300 -38.48 -2.45 16.90
CA GLU A 300 -37.67 -1.44 17.58
C GLU A 300 -36.42 -1.04 16.78
N ALA A 301 -36.20 -1.62 15.60
CA ALA A 301 -35.06 -1.29 14.75
C ALA A 301 -35.08 0.21 14.40
N LEU A 302 -33.96 0.92 14.55
CA LEU A 302 -33.88 2.33 14.15
C LEU A 302 -33.91 2.47 12.62
N VAL A 303 -34.49 3.56 12.11
CA VAL A 303 -34.47 3.91 10.67
C VAL A 303 -33.05 4.35 10.29
N LYS A 304 -32.29 3.45 9.68
CA LYS A 304 -30.93 3.69 9.17
C LYS A 304 -30.54 2.57 8.20
N ASN A 305 -29.38 2.72 7.57
CA ASN A 305 -28.76 1.62 6.84
C ASN A 305 -28.07 0.68 7.84
N TYR A 306 -28.37 -0.60 7.73
CA TYR A 306 -27.68 -1.67 8.44
C TYR A 306 -26.83 -2.43 7.43
N SER A 307 -25.64 -2.84 7.83
CA SER A 307 -24.79 -3.69 7.00
C SER A 307 -24.95 -5.15 7.43
N ILE A 308 -25.04 -6.03 6.45
CA ILE A 308 -25.01 -7.48 6.62
C ILE A 308 -23.71 -7.96 6.00
N ASP A 309 -22.97 -8.75 6.75
CA ASP A 309 -21.73 -9.35 6.25
C ASP A 309 -22.09 -10.50 5.30
N SER A 310 -21.41 -10.57 4.16
CA SER A 310 -21.58 -11.66 3.19
C SER A 310 -20.25 -12.17 2.68
N GLU A 311 -20.18 -13.48 2.46
CA GLU A 311 -18.96 -14.18 2.02
C GLU A 311 -19.36 -15.25 1.01
N ILE A 312 -18.62 -15.35 -0.09
CA ILE A 312 -18.87 -16.35 -1.12
C ILE A 312 -17.88 -17.50 -0.94
N LYS A 313 -18.39 -18.70 -0.74
CA LYS A 313 -17.65 -19.94 -0.89
C LYS A 313 -17.75 -20.39 -2.34
N TYR A 314 -16.63 -20.76 -2.95
CA TYR A 314 -16.59 -21.20 -4.33
C TYR A 314 -15.51 -22.26 -4.55
N VAL A 315 -15.51 -22.87 -5.73
CA VAL A 315 -14.45 -23.76 -6.22
C VAL A 315 -13.69 -23.02 -7.32
N ASP A 316 -12.37 -22.92 -7.15
CA ASP A 316 -11.48 -22.28 -8.13
C ASP A 316 -11.23 -23.16 -9.37
N ASP A 317 -10.46 -22.64 -10.33
CA ASP A 317 -10.10 -23.35 -11.56
C ASP A 317 -9.16 -24.55 -11.33
N LYS A 318 -8.59 -24.69 -10.13
CA LYS A 318 -7.77 -25.82 -9.68
C LYS A 318 -8.59 -26.86 -8.91
N GLY A 319 -9.90 -26.65 -8.74
CA GLY A 319 -10.79 -27.53 -8.01
C GLY A 319 -10.69 -27.42 -6.48
N LYS A 320 -10.04 -26.37 -5.96
CA LYS A 320 -9.91 -26.09 -4.53
C LYS A 320 -11.07 -25.22 -4.08
N THR A 321 -11.59 -25.52 -2.89
CA THR A 321 -12.64 -24.71 -2.25
C THR A 321 -12.02 -23.53 -1.53
N GLU A 322 -12.46 -22.32 -1.87
CA GLU A 322 -11.99 -21.05 -1.30
C GLU A 322 -13.15 -20.19 -0.78
N LEU A 323 -12.79 -19.17 0.01
CA LEU A 323 -13.70 -18.14 0.51
C LEU A 323 -13.28 -16.77 -0.03
N SER A 324 -14.26 -15.96 -0.42
CA SER A 324 -14.01 -14.57 -0.80
C SER A 324 -13.67 -13.71 0.42
N ASP A 325 -13.15 -12.51 0.16
CA ASP A 325 -13.18 -11.43 1.16
C ASP A 325 -14.63 -11.17 1.64
N ASN A 326 -14.76 -10.69 2.88
CA ASN A 326 -16.05 -10.30 3.44
C ASN A 326 -16.57 -9.02 2.78
N MET A 327 -17.76 -9.09 2.20
CA MET A 327 -18.45 -7.97 1.59
C MET A 327 -19.58 -7.48 2.49
N LYS A 328 -19.93 -6.20 2.39
CA LYS A 328 -21.00 -5.59 3.18
C LYS A 328 -22.19 -5.25 2.33
N VAL A 329 -23.31 -5.88 2.62
CA VAL A 329 -24.61 -5.59 2.01
C VAL A 329 -25.30 -4.52 2.83
N ASP A 330 -25.45 -3.33 2.27
CA ASP A 330 -26.18 -2.25 2.91
C ASP A 330 -27.69 -2.37 2.69
N VAL A 331 -28.42 -2.51 3.79
CA VAL A 331 -29.87 -2.66 3.84
C VAL A 331 -30.51 -1.42 4.48
N PRO A 332 -31.22 -0.59 3.71
CA PRO A 332 -31.96 0.53 4.25
C PRO A 332 -33.21 0.03 5.00
N VAL A 333 -33.30 0.38 6.29
CA VAL A 333 -34.52 0.17 7.08
C VAL A 333 -35.36 1.45 7.10
N GLU A 334 -36.58 1.34 6.60
CA GLU A 334 -37.55 2.43 6.51
C GLU A 334 -38.58 2.38 7.65
N LYS A 335 -39.20 3.53 7.93
CA LYS A 335 -40.29 3.62 8.90
C LYS A 335 -41.51 2.84 8.41
N ALA A 336 -42.13 2.07 9.30
CA ALA A 336 -43.42 1.47 8.99
C ALA A 336 -44.48 2.58 8.77
N GLU A 337 -45.23 2.49 7.68
CA GLU A 337 -46.38 3.38 7.47
C GLU A 337 -47.46 3.08 8.52
N SER A 338 -47.81 4.08 9.32
CA SER A 338 -48.90 3.95 10.28
C SER A 338 -50.23 3.93 9.53
N LYS A 339 -50.77 2.73 9.26
CA LYS A 339 -52.18 2.60 8.86
C LYS A 339 -53.05 2.92 10.07
N ILE A 340 -53.68 4.09 10.07
CA ILE A 340 -54.71 4.41 11.07
C ILE A 340 -55.79 3.34 10.95
N SER A 341 -56.06 2.62 12.03
CA SER A 341 -57.05 1.54 12.01
C SER A 341 -58.41 2.07 11.55
N THR A 342 -59.05 1.36 10.62
CA THR A 342 -60.39 1.73 10.12
C THR A 342 -61.41 1.80 11.24
N THR A 343 -61.24 1.04 12.32
CA THR A 343 -62.05 1.15 13.55
C THR A 343 -61.88 2.48 14.28
N VAL A 344 -60.69 3.08 14.27
CA VAL A 344 -60.48 4.41 14.86
C VAL A 344 -61.16 5.47 14.01
N ILE A 345 -61.07 5.36 12.68
CA ILE A 345 -61.77 6.25 11.76
C ILE A 345 -63.29 6.13 11.93
N ILE A 346 -63.84 4.92 12.00
CA ILE A 346 -65.26 4.66 12.23
C ILE A 346 -65.69 5.19 13.61
N GLY A 347 -64.87 4.98 14.66
CA GLY A 347 -65.14 5.49 16.00
C GLY A 347 -65.22 7.02 16.06
N ILE A 348 -64.29 7.71 15.40
CA ILE A 348 -64.31 9.19 15.27
C ILE A 348 -65.57 9.64 14.52
N LEU A 349 -65.95 8.94 13.46
CA LEU A 349 -67.12 9.28 12.66
C LEU A 349 -68.43 9.11 13.45
N PHE A 350 -68.55 8.05 14.25
CA PHE A 350 -69.66 7.86 15.19
C PHE A 350 -69.70 8.94 16.27
N ALA A 351 -68.55 9.32 16.83
CA ALA A 351 -68.48 10.38 17.82
C ALA A 351 -68.95 11.73 17.25
N LEU A 352 -68.57 12.06 16.02
CA LEU A 352 -69.01 13.28 15.33
C LEU A 352 -70.52 13.29 15.06
N VAL A 353 -71.10 12.17 14.63
CA VAL A 353 -72.55 12.03 14.44
C VAL A 353 -73.29 12.19 15.77
N PHE A 354 -72.77 11.61 16.85
CA PHE A 354 -73.37 11.71 18.18
C PHE A 354 -73.33 13.15 18.71
N ILE A 355 -72.20 13.84 18.55
CA ILE A 355 -72.04 15.26 18.91
C ILE A 355 -73.03 16.13 18.09
N TYR A 356 -73.16 15.88 16.79
CA TYR A 356 -74.11 16.58 15.94
C TYR A 356 -75.56 16.42 16.44
N GLN A 357 -75.96 15.20 16.82
CA GLN A 357 -77.29 14.92 17.37
C GLN A 357 -77.52 15.67 18.69
N ILE A 358 -76.54 15.72 19.59
CA ILE A 358 -76.62 16.48 20.84
C ILE A 358 -76.78 17.99 20.57
N ILE A 359 -75.96 18.56 19.69
CA ILE A 359 -76.04 19.98 19.32
C ILE A 359 -77.40 20.30 18.70
N LYS A 360 -77.88 19.45 17.78
CA LYS A 360 -79.20 19.60 17.16
C LYS A 360 -80.32 19.57 18.21
N MET A 361 -80.24 18.67 19.19
CA MET A 361 -81.20 18.57 20.28
C MET A 361 -81.20 19.82 21.18
N LEU A 362 -80.01 20.33 21.55
CA LEU A 362 -79.87 21.55 22.34
C LEU A 362 -80.39 22.79 21.58
N ARG A 363 -80.13 22.88 20.27
CA ARG A 363 -80.61 23.97 19.42
C ARG A 363 -82.14 23.95 19.27
N ASN A 364 -82.74 22.77 19.18
CA ASN A 364 -84.21 22.61 19.19
C ASN A 364 -84.83 23.01 20.54
N ARG A 365 -84.18 22.68 21.66
CA ARG A 365 -84.65 23.13 22.99
C ARG A 365 -84.58 24.64 23.16
N LYS A 366 -83.52 25.29 22.68
CA LYS A 366 -83.37 26.76 22.77
C LYS A 366 -84.40 27.50 21.89
N LYS A 367 -84.75 26.95 20.73
CA LYS A 367 -85.81 27.49 19.86
C LYS A 367 -87.21 27.37 20.49
N ASN A 368 -87.44 26.31 21.27
CA ASN A 368 -88.70 26.15 22.03
C ASN A 368 -88.77 27.04 23.29
N SER A 369 -87.64 27.43 23.89
CA SER A 369 -87.64 28.35 25.03
C SER A 369 -87.80 29.82 24.61
N GLU A 370 -87.28 30.24 23.45
CA GLU A 370 -87.51 31.60 22.92
C GLU A 370 -88.96 31.84 22.46
N ASN A 371 -89.67 30.79 22.03
CA ASN A 371 -91.09 30.87 21.70
C ASN A 371 -92.03 30.76 22.92
N ALA A 372 -91.50 30.50 24.12
CA ALA A 372 -92.29 30.37 25.36
C ALA A 372 -92.16 31.57 26.31
N SER A 373 -91.27 32.53 26.03
CA SER A 373 -91.08 33.74 26.85
C SER A 373 -91.51 35.03 26.14
N GLY A 374 -92.23 34.93 25.03
CA GLY A 374 -92.68 36.08 24.22
C GLY A 374 -94.15 36.43 24.37
N ASP A 375 -94.88 35.76 25.27
CA ASP A 375 -96.32 35.97 25.45
C ASP A 375 -96.67 35.88 26.95
N GLU A 376 -96.40 36.98 27.67
CA GLU A 376 -97.09 37.37 28.91
C GLU A 376 -96.54 38.74 29.38
N ASN A 377 -97.14 39.82 28.89
CA ASN A 377 -97.83 40.82 29.70
C ASN A 377 -98.23 42.04 28.82
N ASP A 378 -99.50 42.42 29.00
CA ASP A 378 -100.20 43.63 28.53
C ASP A 378 -99.43 44.94 28.73
#